data_AF-A0A812H088-F1
#
_entry.id   AF-A0A812H088-F1
#
_cell.length_a   1.000
_cell.length_b   1.000
_cell.length_c   1.000
_cell.angle_alpha   90.00
_cell.angle_beta   90.00
_cell.angle_gamma   90.00
#
_symmetry.space_group_name_H-M   'P 1'
#
loop_
_entity.id
_entity.type
_entity.pdbx_description
1 polymer ?
#
loop_
_entity_poly.entity_id
_entity_poly.type
_entity_poly.pdbx_seq_one_letter_code
_entity_poly.pdbx_strand_id
1 'polypeptide(L)'
;MGQMLAGSACDGAELVSETFEGKATSTLLKRVRCIGKYVHWASDNGCDAFPFSIEKIRSYLKDAISGNKKSAIRDFASSLNFCRFVLGFQVSDDVTSHPWFKGTMRFANIRLRDAHRSRTLTVKEVKHLEEALIGGHLDRFDRYALGVMLFQLYARARVSDLRNLFKVYLDITGAEGYIEAHTYEHKSRRITSGPSAVLILVAPIQGLASQPWGLAFVQAAKDVGFDFEKGFRGPMLPRFASDYTWSGDAVDAAETTRWLNGILKALMGEVLDGLTSHGLKATTLSWVTKANYGDRTILVLGHHSLGARGKTSEAYGRDVQAGPLRDLCACLKSIRVGVFLPDLTRSGMIREHAESPDEFPSGFASRPSLQPAFAPSFSVAGPANDTAPDEAEGETEVAREAEEDAVFGGVSPDRVCESGSLESSSDSESSGSSSEPVDYDGFLRGFEVQAPRATIGVDLDLFQNPKTKSIHARARGATPDSKMLCGRPAKGFVPFSGRVHSKHWKCKQCTMAKPIRDTGSLLHHLDRRLER
;
A
#
# COMPACT_ATOMS: atom_id res chain seq x y z
N MET A 1 7.49 -26.31 -11.64
CA MET A 1 6.28 -26.43 -10.79
C MET A 1 5.46 -27.67 -11.15
N GLY A 2 4.90 -27.80 -12.36
CA GLY A 2 4.15 -29.00 -12.76
C GLY A 2 4.94 -30.31 -12.61
N GLN A 3 6.22 -30.29 -12.97
CA GLN A 3 7.14 -31.42 -12.74
C GLN A 3 7.48 -31.66 -11.26
N MET A 4 7.40 -30.63 -10.41
CA MET A 4 7.61 -30.77 -8.96
C MET A 4 6.36 -31.33 -8.27
N LEU A 5 5.17 -30.91 -8.70
CA LEU A 5 3.88 -31.46 -8.25
C LEU A 5 3.70 -32.92 -8.71
N ALA A 6 4.18 -33.28 -9.90
CA ALA A 6 4.11 -34.64 -10.41
C ALA A 6 5.14 -35.60 -9.80
N GLY A 7 6.17 -35.07 -9.12
CA GLY A 7 7.31 -35.86 -8.61
C GLY A 7 7.56 -35.77 -7.11
N SER A 8 6.75 -35.03 -6.35
CA SER A 8 6.94 -34.84 -4.91
C SER A 8 5.93 -35.66 -4.11
N ALA A 9 6.39 -36.29 -3.03
CA ALA A 9 5.54 -36.88 -1.98
C ALA A 9 5.07 -35.82 -0.96
N CYS A 10 5.43 -34.54 -1.13
CA CYS A 10 4.96 -33.47 -0.24
C CYS A 10 3.53 -33.07 -0.57
N ASP A 11 2.83 -32.55 0.44
CA ASP A 11 1.49 -32.00 0.29
C ASP A 11 1.51 -30.88 -0.78
N GLY A 12 0.80 -31.09 -1.89
CA GLY A 12 0.76 -30.13 -2.99
C GLY A 12 0.26 -28.75 -2.55
N ALA A 13 -0.50 -28.68 -1.45
CA ALA A 13 -0.93 -27.43 -0.85
C ALA A 13 0.23 -26.60 -0.29
N GLU A 14 1.22 -27.24 0.35
CA GLU A 14 2.39 -26.57 0.92
C GLU A 14 3.26 -25.96 -0.19
N LEU A 15 3.54 -26.74 -1.25
CA LEU A 15 4.32 -26.25 -2.40
C LEU A 15 3.63 -25.07 -3.13
N VAL A 16 2.30 -25.12 -3.24
CA VAL A 16 1.49 -24.02 -3.80
C VAL A 16 1.56 -22.79 -2.90
N SER A 17 1.46 -22.98 -1.58
CA SER A 17 1.56 -21.90 -0.58
C SER A 17 2.93 -21.21 -0.65
N GLU A 18 4.02 -21.98 -0.66
CA GLU A 18 5.39 -21.47 -0.77
C GLU A 18 5.62 -20.73 -2.08
N THR A 19 5.16 -21.29 -3.21
CA THR A 19 5.38 -20.69 -4.53
C THR A 19 4.66 -19.36 -4.69
N PHE A 20 3.46 -19.24 -4.09
CA PHE A 20 2.66 -18.03 -4.17
C PHE A 20 2.78 -17.14 -2.94
N GLU A 21 3.75 -17.41 -2.05
CA GLU A 21 3.99 -16.60 -0.87
C GLU A 21 4.16 -15.11 -1.25
N GLY A 22 3.48 -14.24 -0.50
CA GLY A 22 3.47 -12.79 -0.75
C GLY A 22 2.58 -12.33 -1.92
N LYS A 23 1.91 -13.24 -2.65
CA LYS A 23 0.92 -12.87 -3.67
C LYS A 23 -0.48 -12.91 -3.08
N ALA A 24 -1.29 -11.88 -3.38
CA ALA A 24 -2.67 -11.87 -2.90
C ALA A 24 -3.52 -12.91 -3.66
N THR A 25 -4.36 -13.64 -2.93
CA THR A 25 -5.28 -14.65 -3.48
C THR A 25 -6.13 -14.10 -4.63
N SER A 26 -6.64 -12.87 -4.49
CA SER A 26 -7.40 -12.18 -5.55
C SER A 26 -6.58 -11.96 -6.85
N THR A 27 -5.27 -11.75 -6.73
CA THR A 27 -4.38 -11.65 -7.89
C THR A 27 -4.23 -13.01 -8.57
N LEU A 28 -4.00 -14.07 -7.79
CA LEU A 28 -3.89 -15.45 -8.29
C LEU A 28 -5.16 -15.87 -9.02
N LEU A 29 -6.32 -15.71 -8.38
CA LEU A 29 -7.63 -16.04 -8.92
C LEU A 29 -7.88 -15.31 -10.25
N LYS A 30 -7.49 -14.04 -10.34
CA LYS A 30 -7.59 -13.29 -11.59
C LYS A 30 -6.69 -13.85 -12.69
N ARG A 31 -5.46 -14.27 -12.37
CA ARG A 31 -4.55 -14.90 -13.35
C ARG A 31 -5.12 -16.22 -13.82
N VAL A 32 -5.56 -17.07 -12.90
CA VAL A 32 -6.17 -18.37 -13.21
C VAL A 32 -7.38 -18.20 -14.12
N ARG A 33 -8.32 -17.31 -13.79
CA ARG A 33 -9.50 -17.07 -14.63
C ARG A 33 -9.15 -16.50 -15.99
N CYS A 34 -8.17 -15.60 -16.07
CA CYS A 34 -7.74 -15.01 -17.33
C CYS A 34 -7.10 -16.05 -18.26
N ILE A 35 -6.24 -16.93 -17.71
CA ILE A 35 -5.64 -18.03 -18.47
C ILE A 35 -6.68 -19.12 -18.78
N GLY A 36 -7.61 -19.40 -17.87
CA GLY A 36 -8.72 -20.32 -18.09
C GLY A 36 -9.58 -19.94 -19.29
N LYS A 37 -9.85 -18.64 -19.50
CA LYS A 37 -10.53 -18.13 -20.71
C LYS A 37 -9.73 -18.39 -21.99
N TYR A 38 -8.41 -18.23 -21.95
CA TYR A 38 -7.54 -18.53 -23.09
C TYR A 38 -7.50 -20.03 -23.38
N VAL A 39 -7.43 -20.89 -22.36
CA VAL A 39 -7.47 -22.35 -22.53
C VAL A 39 -8.79 -22.81 -23.13
N HIS A 40 -9.92 -22.27 -22.66
CA HIS A 40 -11.23 -22.55 -23.26
C HIS A 40 -11.29 -22.11 -24.72
N TRP A 41 -10.86 -20.87 -25.01
CA TRP A 41 -10.76 -20.40 -26.40
C TRP A 41 -9.91 -21.31 -27.29
N ALA A 42 -8.76 -21.78 -26.79
CA ALA A 42 -7.89 -22.67 -27.55
C ALA A 42 -8.58 -24.01 -27.87
N SER A 43 -9.28 -24.58 -26.87
CA SER A 43 -10.11 -25.77 -27.03
C SER A 43 -11.21 -25.57 -28.06
N ASP A 44 -11.95 -24.46 -27.99
CA ASP A 44 -13.04 -24.13 -28.91
C ASP A 44 -12.54 -23.96 -30.37
N ASN A 45 -11.26 -23.61 -30.54
CA ASN A 45 -10.62 -23.43 -31.84
C ASN A 45 -9.77 -24.64 -32.27
N GLY A 46 -9.90 -25.78 -31.57
CA GLY A 46 -9.21 -27.02 -31.93
C GLY A 46 -7.68 -26.93 -31.88
N CYS A 47 -7.12 -26.09 -31.01
CA CYS A 47 -5.67 -25.90 -30.91
C CYS A 47 -5.18 -26.06 -29.46
N ASP A 48 -3.92 -26.48 -29.31
CA ASP A 48 -3.32 -26.59 -27.98
C ASP A 48 -3.10 -25.21 -27.36
N ALA A 49 -3.52 -25.02 -26.11
CA ALA A 49 -3.29 -23.76 -25.39
C ALA A 49 -1.78 -23.47 -25.19
N PHE A 50 -0.98 -24.52 -25.00
CA PHE A 50 0.45 -24.42 -24.71
C PHE A 50 1.29 -25.17 -25.77
N PRO A 51 2.57 -24.80 -26.00
CA PRO A 51 3.22 -23.58 -25.51
C PRO A 51 2.54 -22.32 -26.07
N PHE A 52 2.71 -21.20 -25.36
CA PHE A 52 2.22 -19.92 -25.83
C PHE A 52 3.01 -19.49 -27.06
N SER A 53 2.36 -19.20 -28.18
CA SER A 53 2.99 -18.64 -29.39
C SER A 53 2.37 -17.31 -29.79
N ILE A 54 3.10 -16.53 -30.59
CA ILE A 54 2.60 -15.24 -31.06
C ILE A 54 1.36 -15.40 -31.94
N GLU A 55 1.27 -16.45 -32.75
CA GLU A 55 0.13 -16.76 -33.64
C GLU A 55 -1.13 -17.01 -32.82
N LYS A 56 -1.04 -17.88 -31.80
CA LYS A 56 -2.16 -18.21 -30.92
C LYS A 56 -2.64 -16.98 -30.14
N ILE A 57 -1.70 -16.18 -29.61
CA ILE A 57 -2.02 -14.97 -28.86
C ILE A 57 -2.64 -13.89 -29.76
N ARG A 58 -2.17 -13.75 -31.00
CA ARG A 58 -2.78 -12.85 -32.00
C ARG A 58 -4.22 -13.24 -32.29
N SER A 59 -4.47 -14.54 -32.46
CA SER A 59 -5.82 -15.05 -32.72
C SER A 59 -6.74 -14.82 -31.51
N TYR A 60 -6.29 -15.17 -30.31
CA TYR A 60 -7.06 -14.96 -29.07
C TYR A 60 -7.41 -13.49 -28.80
N LEU A 61 -6.45 -12.58 -28.98
CA LEU A 61 -6.67 -11.16 -28.69
C LEU A 61 -7.42 -10.43 -29.80
N LYS A 62 -7.68 -11.06 -30.95
CA LYS A 62 -8.33 -10.43 -32.10
C LYS A 62 -9.67 -9.80 -31.71
N ASP A 63 -10.54 -10.54 -31.04
CA ASP A 63 -11.87 -10.05 -30.64
C ASP A 63 -11.79 -8.98 -29.54
N ALA A 64 -10.80 -9.09 -28.65
CA ALA A 64 -10.56 -8.08 -27.63
C ALA A 64 -10.07 -6.76 -28.24
N ILE A 65 -9.25 -6.82 -29.29
CA ILE A 65 -8.77 -5.65 -30.03
C ILE A 65 -9.92 -5.01 -30.81
N SER A 66 -10.63 -5.80 -31.63
CA SER A 66 -11.76 -5.33 -32.44
C SER A 66 -12.89 -4.75 -31.58
N GLY A 67 -13.17 -5.39 -30.44
CA GLY A 67 -14.16 -4.92 -29.47
C GLY A 67 -13.66 -3.82 -28.53
N ASN A 68 -12.46 -3.28 -28.73
CA ASN A 68 -11.84 -2.24 -27.89
C ASN A 68 -11.79 -2.58 -26.38
N LYS A 69 -11.66 -3.88 -26.05
CA LYS A 69 -11.63 -4.43 -24.69
C LYS A 69 -10.24 -4.28 -24.06
N LYS A 70 -9.80 -3.04 -23.89
CA LYS A 70 -8.44 -2.69 -23.42
C LYS A 70 -8.08 -3.26 -22.04
N SER A 71 -9.04 -3.43 -21.13
CA SER A 71 -8.80 -4.07 -19.81
C SER A 71 -8.43 -5.54 -19.96
N ALA A 72 -9.20 -6.31 -20.74
CA ALA A 72 -8.95 -7.71 -21.01
C ALA A 72 -7.56 -7.95 -21.62
N ILE A 73 -7.13 -7.08 -22.53
CA ILE A 73 -5.79 -7.14 -23.13
C ILE A 73 -4.69 -6.97 -22.06
N ARG A 74 -4.78 -5.92 -21.22
CA ARG A 74 -3.81 -5.69 -20.14
C ARG A 74 -3.79 -6.83 -19.11
N ASP A 75 -4.97 -7.37 -18.83
CA ASP A 75 -5.15 -8.47 -17.89
C ASP A 75 -4.53 -9.76 -18.41
N PHE A 76 -4.72 -10.05 -19.68
CA PHE A 76 -4.08 -11.17 -20.35
C PHE A 76 -2.56 -11.00 -20.39
N ALA A 77 -2.05 -9.84 -20.80
CA ALA A 77 -0.61 -9.59 -20.82
C ALA A 77 0.04 -9.76 -19.44
N SER A 78 -0.61 -9.28 -18.39
CA SER A 78 -0.15 -9.47 -17.02
C SER A 78 -0.21 -10.94 -16.57
N SER A 79 -1.17 -11.70 -17.07
CA SER A 79 -1.32 -13.14 -16.78
C SER A 79 -0.31 -13.98 -17.56
N LEU A 80 -0.01 -13.62 -18.81
CA LEU A 80 1.06 -14.20 -19.60
C LEU A 80 2.43 -14.01 -18.93
N ASN A 81 2.73 -12.78 -18.47
CA ASN A 81 3.94 -12.50 -17.69
C ASN A 81 4.00 -13.33 -16.40
N PHE A 82 2.85 -13.51 -15.73
CA PHE A 82 2.77 -14.37 -14.55
C PHE A 82 3.09 -15.83 -14.90
N CYS A 83 2.49 -16.39 -15.95
CA CYS A 83 2.79 -17.74 -16.43
C CYS A 83 4.28 -17.90 -16.76
N ARG A 84 4.89 -16.95 -17.47
CA ARG A 84 6.30 -16.99 -17.86
C ARG A 84 7.25 -16.91 -16.65
N PHE A 85 7.11 -15.86 -15.83
CA PHE A 85 8.12 -15.51 -14.82
C PHE A 85 7.84 -16.10 -13.44
N VAL A 86 6.60 -16.52 -13.14
CA VAL A 86 6.25 -17.14 -11.85
C VAL A 86 6.09 -18.65 -12.00
N LEU A 87 5.28 -19.10 -12.97
CA LEU A 87 4.96 -20.51 -13.11
C LEU A 87 5.99 -21.29 -13.96
N GLY A 88 6.82 -20.58 -14.72
CA GLY A 88 7.83 -21.18 -15.60
C GLY A 88 7.23 -21.82 -16.86
N PHE A 89 6.07 -21.35 -17.33
CA PHE A 89 5.47 -21.84 -18.56
C PHE A 89 6.34 -21.48 -19.76
N GLN A 90 6.45 -22.41 -20.70
CA GLN A 90 7.13 -22.14 -21.97
C GLN A 90 6.30 -21.19 -22.82
N VAL A 91 6.97 -20.13 -23.28
CA VAL A 91 6.47 -19.17 -24.25
C VAL A 91 7.42 -19.30 -25.44
N SER A 92 6.93 -19.87 -26.54
CA SER A 92 7.68 -19.95 -27.79
C SER A 92 7.77 -18.54 -28.37
N ASP A 93 8.97 -18.14 -28.78
CA ASP A 93 9.33 -16.78 -29.16
C ASP A 93 9.23 -15.76 -28.01
N ASP A 94 9.98 -14.67 -28.10
CA ASP A 94 9.86 -13.58 -27.14
C ASP A 94 8.58 -12.76 -27.42
N VAL A 95 7.41 -13.38 -27.23
CA VAL A 95 6.07 -12.80 -27.44
C VAL A 95 5.96 -11.41 -26.82
N THR A 96 6.50 -11.25 -25.61
CA THR A 96 6.49 -9.98 -24.87
C THR A 96 7.35 -8.90 -25.52
N SER A 97 8.40 -9.29 -26.25
CA SER A 97 9.25 -8.38 -27.01
C SER A 97 8.80 -8.15 -28.44
N HIS A 98 7.89 -9.00 -28.95
CA HIS A 98 7.39 -8.95 -30.32
C HIS A 98 6.76 -7.56 -30.63
N PRO A 99 7.12 -6.89 -31.74
CA PRO A 99 6.64 -5.55 -32.07
C PRO A 99 5.11 -5.42 -32.08
N TRP A 100 4.41 -6.41 -32.64
CA TRP A 100 2.94 -6.44 -32.63
C TRP A 100 2.37 -6.43 -31.20
N PHE A 101 2.93 -7.23 -30.29
CA PHE A 101 2.42 -7.30 -28.91
C PHE A 101 2.70 -5.99 -28.16
N LYS A 102 3.88 -5.39 -28.36
CA LYS A 102 4.20 -4.05 -27.86
C LYS A 102 3.21 -2.99 -28.39
N GLY A 103 2.87 -3.05 -29.68
CA GLY A 103 1.86 -2.18 -30.30
C GLY A 103 0.48 -2.36 -29.69
N THR A 104 0.03 -3.60 -29.52
CA THR A 104 -1.23 -3.96 -28.85
C THR A 104 -1.27 -3.46 -27.40
N MET A 105 -0.15 -3.54 -26.68
CA MET A 105 -0.04 -3.01 -25.32
C MET A 105 -0.07 -1.47 -25.29
N ARG A 106 0.57 -0.80 -26.24
CA ARG A 106 0.45 0.67 -26.39
C ARG A 106 -1.01 1.04 -26.63
N PHE A 107 -1.69 0.39 -27.58
CA PHE A 107 -3.13 0.57 -27.82
C PHE A 107 -3.98 0.39 -26.57
N ALA A 108 -3.73 -0.69 -25.81
CA ALA A 108 -4.47 -0.99 -24.58
C ALA A 108 -4.19 0.01 -23.44
N ASN A 109 -3.03 0.67 -23.46
CA ASN A 109 -2.66 1.70 -22.48
C ASN A 109 -3.15 3.10 -22.85
N ILE A 110 -3.50 3.36 -24.12
CA ILE A 110 -4.12 4.63 -24.51
C ILE A 110 -5.48 4.74 -23.81
N ARG A 111 -5.62 5.75 -22.94
CA ARG A 111 -6.89 6.12 -22.30
C ARG A 111 -7.58 7.19 -23.14
N LEU A 112 -8.60 6.78 -23.90
CA LEU A 112 -9.42 7.69 -24.74
C LEU A 112 -10.63 8.26 -23.99
N ARG A 113 -10.92 7.74 -22.80
CA ARG A 113 -12.01 8.21 -21.95
C ARG A 113 -11.46 8.41 -20.55
N ASP A 114 -12.03 9.39 -19.85
CA ASP A 114 -11.79 9.51 -18.42
C ASP A 114 -12.18 8.21 -17.73
N ALA A 115 -11.31 7.75 -16.84
CA ALA A 115 -11.62 6.58 -16.04
C ALA A 115 -12.87 6.88 -15.22
N HIS A 116 -13.88 6.01 -15.28
CA HIS A 116 -15.05 6.08 -14.40
C HIS A 116 -14.57 5.91 -12.96
N ARG A 117 -14.32 7.04 -12.29
CA ARG A 117 -13.95 7.09 -10.88
C ARG A 117 -15.24 7.24 -10.10
N SER A 118 -15.33 6.52 -8.98
CA SER A 118 -16.39 6.79 -8.01
C SER A 118 -16.44 8.28 -7.71
N ARG A 119 -17.64 8.87 -7.72
CA ARG A 119 -17.80 10.20 -7.15
C ARG A 119 -17.47 10.18 -5.66
N THR A 120 -17.13 11.34 -5.11
CA THR A 120 -17.05 11.58 -3.67
C THR A 120 -18.44 11.85 -3.11
N LEU A 121 -18.61 11.66 -1.80
CA LEU A 121 -19.81 12.14 -1.12
C LEU A 121 -19.74 13.66 -0.98
N THR A 122 -20.91 14.28 -1.06
CA THR A 122 -21.11 15.70 -0.73
C THR A 122 -21.11 15.91 0.78
N VAL A 123 -20.86 17.14 1.21
CA VAL A 123 -21.00 17.58 2.61
C VAL A 123 -22.39 17.27 3.14
N LYS A 124 -23.43 17.50 2.31
CA LYS A 124 -24.83 17.23 2.68
C LYS A 124 -25.04 15.74 2.95
N GLU A 125 -24.58 14.87 2.05
CA GLU A 125 -24.70 13.41 2.22
C GLU A 125 -23.97 12.94 3.48
N VAL A 126 -22.74 13.40 3.73
CA VAL A 126 -21.99 13.01 4.92
C VAL A 126 -22.69 13.45 6.21
N LYS A 127 -23.23 14.68 6.25
CA LYS A 127 -24.01 15.14 7.42
C LYS A 127 -25.25 14.27 7.67
N HIS A 128 -26.01 13.90 6.64
CA HIS A 128 -27.19 13.03 6.81
C HIS A 128 -26.79 11.64 7.31
N LEU A 129 -25.67 11.09 6.83
CA LEU A 129 -25.14 9.81 7.31
C LEU A 129 -24.73 9.89 8.80
N GLU A 130 -24.07 10.96 9.22
CA GLU A 130 -23.71 11.16 10.63
C GLU A 130 -24.94 11.35 11.50
N GLU A 131 -25.87 12.23 11.10
CA GLU A 131 -27.12 12.50 11.81
C GLU A 131 -27.97 11.24 11.94
N ALA A 132 -28.00 10.37 10.93
CA ALA A 132 -28.72 9.10 10.99
C ALA A 132 -28.09 8.10 11.96
N LEU A 133 -26.76 8.00 11.99
CA LEU A 133 -26.05 7.18 12.96
C LEU A 133 -26.30 7.69 14.40
N ILE A 134 -26.19 9.01 14.61
CA ILE A 134 -26.34 9.67 15.90
C ILE A 134 -27.78 9.53 16.40
N GLY A 135 -28.76 9.88 15.57
CA GLY A 135 -30.18 9.84 15.92
C GLY A 135 -30.72 8.42 16.14
N GLY A 136 -30.10 7.40 15.55
CA GLY A 136 -30.41 5.99 15.82
C GLY A 136 -31.78 5.55 15.32
N HIS A 137 -32.31 6.17 14.25
CA HIS A 137 -33.61 5.83 13.66
C HIS A 137 -33.56 4.70 12.63
N LEU A 138 -32.37 4.28 12.21
CA LEU A 138 -32.17 3.13 11.33
C LEU A 138 -32.31 1.82 12.11
N ASP A 139 -32.60 0.73 11.40
CA ASP A 139 -32.46 -0.62 11.96
C ASP A 139 -31.04 -0.79 12.55
N ARG A 140 -30.92 -1.56 13.64
CA ARG A 140 -29.65 -1.70 14.37
C ARG A 140 -28.50 -2.18 13.48
N PHE A 141 -28.77 -3.03 12.49
CA PHE A 141 -27.76 -3.56 11.59
C PHE A 141 -27.34 -2.53 10.55
N ASP A 142 -28.29 -1.79 9.99
CA ASP A 142 -28.02 -0.66 9.09
C ASP A 142 -27.26 0.46 9.81
N ARG A 143 -27.64 0.74 11.06
CA ARG A 143 -26.97 1.72 11.93
C ARG A 143 -25.51 1.32 12.17
N TYR A 144 -25.25 0.05 12.48
CA TYR A 144 -23.88 -0.44 12.63
C TYR A 144 -23.10 -0.36 11.32
N ALA A 145 -23.67 -0.85 10.21
CA ALA A 145 -23.03 -0.81 8.90
C ALA A 145 -22.69 0.63 8.47
N LEU A 146 -23.57 1.58 8.75
CA LEU A 146 -23.36 3.01 8.55
C LEU A 146 -22.17 3.52 9.36
N GLY A 147 -22.06 3.12 10.63
CA GLY A 147 -20.89 3.43 11.46
C GLY A 147 -19.58 2.89 10.88
N VAL A 148 -19.58 1.68 10.32
CA VAL A 148 -18.39 1.14 9.62
C VAL A 148 -18.09 1.92 8.33
N MET A 149 -19.09 2.37 7.58
CA MET A 149 -18.89 3.19 6.38
C MET A 149 -18.35 4.59 6.72
N LEU A 150 -18.81 5.21 7.82
CA LEU A 150 -18.25 6.45 8.35
C LEU A 150 -16.82 6.25 8.84
N PHE A 151 -16.54 5.15 9.54
CA PHE A 151 -15.16 4.76 9.84
C PHE A 151 -14.34 4.62 8.56
N GLN A 152 -14.84 3.96 7.51
CA GLN A 152 -14.12 3.83 6.25
C GLN A 152 -13.80 5.20 5.60
N LEU A 153 -14.75 6.15 5.64
CA LEU A 153 -14.60 7.51 5.13
C LEU A 153 -13.57 8.31 5.95
N TYR A 154 -13.73 8.30 7.28
CA TYR A 154 -12.87 9.01 8.22
C TYR A 154 -11.60 8.25 8.59
N ALA A 155 -11.39 7.03 8.10
CA ALA A 155 -10.11 6.30 8.10
C ALA A 155 -9.43 6.37 6.71
N ARG A 156 -10.12 6.82 5.66
CA ARG A 156 -9.73 6.70 4.23
C ARG A 156 -9.32 5.28 3.86
N ALA A 157 -10.00 4.32 4.46
CA ALA A 157 -9.77 2.91 4.28
C ALA A 157 -10.42 2.42 2.98
N ARG A 158 -9.84 1.40 2.36
CA ARG A 158 -10.56 0.58 1.38
C ARG A 158 -11.43 -0.43 2.12
N VAL A 159 -12.49 -0.92 1.48
CA VAL A 159 -13.26 -2.06 2.00
C VAL A 159 -12.34 -3.24 2.32
N SER A 160 -11.34 -3.50 1.47
CA SER A 160 -10.36 -4.58 1.70
C SER A 160 -9.50 -4.38 2.95
N ASP A 161 -9.27 -3.14 3.38
CA ASP A 161 -8.42 -2.86 4.53
C ASP A 161 -9.16 -3.23 5.85
N LEU A 162 -10.50 -3.33 5.82
CA LEU A 162 -11.37 -3.63 6.97
C LEU A 162 -11.75 -5.11 7.11
N ARG A 163 -11.26 -5.99 6.23
CA ARG A 163 -11.71 -7.41 6.17
C ARG A 163 -11.11 -8.29 7.24
N ASN A 164 -9.92 -7.96 7.72
CA ASN A 164 -9.21 -8.77 8.69
C ASN A 164 -8.46 -7.87 9.68
N LEU A 165 -9.24 -7.28 10.58
CA LEU A 165 -8.70 -6.53 11.70
C LEU A 165 -8.25 -7.51 12.78
N PHE A 166 -7.16 -7.18 13.45
CA PHE A 166 -6.73 -7.93 14.63
C PHE A 166 -6.85 -7.12 15.92
N LYS A 167 -7.09 -5.81 15.80
CA LYS A 167 -7.31 -4.93 16.94
C LYS A 167 -8.05 -3.66 16.54
N VAL A 168 -8.89 -3.18 17.46
CA VAL A 168 -9.48 -1.83 17.45
C VAL A 168 -9.13 -1.18 18.79
N TYR A 169 -8.76 0.10 18.76
CA TYR A 169 -8.48 0.92 19.93
C TYR A 169 -9.39 2.16 19.91
N LEU A 170 -9.86 2.53 21.09
CA LEU A 170 -10.64 3.75 21.31
C LEU A 170 -9.76 4.73 22.09
N ASP A 171 -9.28 5.78 21.42
CA ASP A 171 -8.57 6.89 22.05
C ASP A 171 -9.53 8.08 22.16
N ILE A 172 -10.42 8.02 23.15
CA ILE A 172 -11.54 8.94 23.27
C ILE A 172 -11.48 9.65 24.63
N THR A 173 -11.47 10.98 24.59
CA THR A 173 -11.52 11.84 25.77
C THR A 173 -12.70 12.79 25.65
N GLY A 174 -13.82 12.45 26.31
CA GLY A 174 -15.05 13.23 26.22
C GLY A 174 -15.63 13.22 24.80
N ALA A 175 -15.72 14.39 24.18
CA ALA A 175 -16.25 14.57 22.83
C ALA A 175 -15.15 14.63 21.73
N GLU A 176 -13.88 14.45 22.10
CA GLU A 176 -12.75 14.45 21.18
C GLU A 176 -12.02 13.10 21.20
N GLY A 177 -11.35 12.76 20.11
CA GLY A 177 -10.57 11.53 20.02
C GLY A 177 -10.56 10.87 18.67
N TYR A 178 -10.07 9.64 18.65
CA TYR A 178 -9.88 8.80 17.48
C TYR A 178 -10.30 7.36 17.74
N ILE A 179 -10.76 6.70 16.68
CA ILE A 179 -10.90 5.24 16.62
C ILE A 179 -9.77 4.73 15.75
N GLU A 180 -9.00 3.77 16.25
CA GLU A 180 -7.89 3.16 15.51
C GLU A 180 -8.18 1.69 15.24
N ALA A 181 -7.94 1.23 14.01
CA ALA A 181 -8.05 -0.16 13.63
C ALA A 181 -6.76 -0.66 12.98
N HIS A 182 -6.31 -1.84 13.40
CA HIS A 182 -5.06 -2.42 12.93
C HIS A 182 -5.35 -3.63 12.05
N THR A 183 -4.77 -3.63 10.84
CA THR A 183 -4.94 -4.69 9.85
C THR A 183 -3.60 -5.19 9.33
N TYR A 184 -3.51 -6.51 9.13
CA TYR A 184 -2.38 -7.12 8.40
C TYR A 184 -2.63 -7.14 6.88
N GLU A 185 -3.87 -6.90 6.45
CA GLU A 185 -4.30 -7.05 5.07
C GLU A 185 -4.43 -5.68 4.39
N HIS A 186 -3.39 -5.30 3.65
CA HIS A 186 -3.39 -4.04 2.90
C HIS A 186 -2.62 -4.16 1.58
N LYS A 187 -3.05 -3.40 0.57
CA LYS A 187 -2.52 -3.47 -0.80
C LYS A 187 -0.99 -3.21 -0.88
N SER A 188 -0.43 -2.47 0.08
CA SER A 188 0.98 -2.08 0.13
C SER A 188 1.88 -3.04 0.92
N ARG A 189 1.35 -4.13 1.51
CA ARG A 189 2.14 -5.14 2.27
C ARG A 189 3.33 -5.69 1.48
N ARG A 190 3.25 -5.62 0.15
CA ARG A 190 4.28 -6.08 -0.80
C ARG A 190 5.55 -5.21 -0.82
N ILE A 191 5.53 -3.97 -0.32
CA ILE A 191 6.65 -3.03 -0.42
C ILE A 191 7.46 -2.96 0.89
N THR A 192 6.86 -3.33 2.02
CA THR A 192 7.47 -3.28 3.36
C THR A 192 7.78 -4.69 3.87
N SER A 193 8.82 -5.30 3.32
CA SER A 193 9.44 -6.52 3.83
C SER A 193 10.21 -6.23 5.14
N GLY A 194 9.47 -5.86 6.19
CA GLY A 194 9.99 -5.67 7.54
C GLY A 194 8.95 -6.02 8.61
N PRO A 195 9.36 -6.30 9.87
CA PRO A 195 8.49 -6.82 10.94
C PRO A 195 7.34 -5.90 11.42
N SER A 196 7.12 -4.73 10.80
CA SER A 196 6.02 -3.79 11.11
C SER A 196 5.03 -3.66 9.93
N ALA A 197 4.62 -4.77 9.31
CA ALA A 197 3.66 -4.80 8.21
C ALA A 197 2.19 -4.64 8.66
N VAL A 198 1.95 -3.85 9.70
CA VAL A 198 0.62 -3.48 10.20
C VAL A 198 0.22 -2.15 9.57
N LEU A 199 -0.93 -2.11 8.90
CA LEU A 199 -1.55 -0.84 8.53
C LEU A 199 -2.43 -0.39 9.70
N ILE A 200 -2.20 0.83 10.16
CA ILE A 200 -2.99 1.49 11.21
C ILE A 200 -3.95 2.46 10.52
N LEU A 201 -5.24 2.22 10.70
CA LEU A 201 -6.34 3.03 10.18
C LEU A 201 -6.86 3.89 11.32
N VAL A 202 -6.74 5.21 11.22
CA VAL A 202 -7.14 6.12 12.31
C VAL A 202 -8.26 7.04 11.83
N ALA A 203 -9.35 7.14 12.59
CA ALA A 203 -10.49 7.99 12.27
C ALA A 203 -10.83 8.97 13.40
N PRO A 204 -10.89 10.30 13.14
CA PRO A 204 -11.38 11.24 14.15
C PRO A 204 -12.86 10.99 14.42
N ILE A 205 -13.26 11.02 15.70
CA ILE A 205 -14.65 10.77 16.11
C ILE A 205 -15.58 11.95 15.82
N GLN A 206 -15.01 13.15 15.66
CA GLN A 206 -15.75 14.35 15.28
C GLN A 206 -15.64 14.57 13.77
N GLY A 207 -16.77 14.44 13.07
CA GLY A 207 -16.85 14.69 11.63
C GLY A 207 -17.54 16.02 11.30
N LEU A 208 -18.67 16.02 10.59
CA LEU A 208 -19.34 17.25 10.13
C LEU A 208 -20.58 17.64 10.93
N ALA A 209 -21.23 16.69 11.60
CA ALA A 209 -22.33 16.93 12.52
C ALA A 209 -21.88 17.68 13.77
N SER A 210 -22.85 18.19 14.54
CA SER A 210 -22.61 18.88 15.80
C SER A 210 -22.07 17.93 16.88
N GLN A 211 -22.59 16.71 16.92
CA GLN A 211 -22.16 15.66 17.85
C GLN A 211 -21.16 14.69 17.20
N PRO A 212 -20.24 14.09 17.98
CA PRO A 212 -19.26 13.15 17.46
C PRO A 212 -19.91 11.83 17.04
N TRP A 213 -19.86 11.51 15.74
CA TRP A 213 -20.38 10.26 15.17
C TRP A 213 -19.72 9.02 15.78
N GLY A 214 -18.44 9.12 16.18
CA GLY A 214 -17.68 7.98 16.69
C GLY A 214 -18.24 7.38 17.97
N LEU A 215 -18.83 8.19 18.85
CA LEU A 215 -19.49 7.69 20.06
C LEU A 215 -20.74 6.88 19.72
N ALA A 216 -21.55 7.38 18.78
CA ALA A 216 -22.73 6.69 18.28
C ALA A 216 -22.36 5.40 17.55
N PHE A 217 -21.23 5.36 16.85
CA PHE A 217 -20.71 4.14 16.23
C PHE A 217 -20.33 3.08 17.27
N VAL A 218 -19.59 3.45 18.32
CA VAL A 218 -19.23 2.52 19.40
C VAL A 218 -20.48 1.95 20.07
N GLN A 219 -21.53 2.77 20.28
CA GLN A 219 -22.80 2.29 20.80
C GLN A 219 -23.51 1.34 19.81
N ALA A 220 -23.61 1.72 18.52
CA ALA A 220 -24.21 0.88 17.50
C ALA A 220 -23.50 -0.48 17.34
N ALA A 221 -22.18 -0.52 17.56
CA ALA A 221 -21.42 -1.76 17.61
C ALA A 221 -21.86 -2.66 18.78
N LYS A 222 -22.01 -2.09 19.98
CA LYS A 222 -22.51 -2.81 21.16
C LYS A 222 -23.91 -3.35 20.93
N ASP A 223 -24.79 -2.58 20.28
CA ASP A 223 -26.18 -2.95 19.99
C ASP A 223 -26.33 -4.19 19.09
N VAL A 224 -25.30 -4.51 18.30
CA VAL A 224 -25.25 -5.70 17.41
C VAL A 224 -24.27 -6.78 17.89
N GLY A 225 -23.74 -6.64 19.11
CA GLY A 225 -22.89 -7.65 19.76
C GLY A 225 -21.38 -7.46 19.60
N PHE A 226 -20.91 -6.34 19.04
CA PHE A 226 -19.48 -6.02 18.95
C PHE A 226 -19.04 -5.08 20.06
N ASP A 227 -18.13 -5.53 20.91
CA ASP A 227 -17.60 -4.73 22.01
C ASP A 227 -16.13 -4.36 21.75
N PHE A 228 -15.91 -3.20 21.12
CA PHE A 228 -14.56 -2.73 20.80
C PHE A 228 -13.68 -2.48 22.03
N GLU A 229 -14.27 -2.25 23.22
CA GLU A 229 -13.51 -2.04 24.47
C GLU A 229 -12.89 -3.35 24.97
N LYS A 230 -13.54 -4.49 24.70
CA LYS A 230 -13.01 -5.82 25.01
C LYS A 230 -12.03 -6.36 23.95
N GLY A 231 -11.80 -5.58 22.88
CA GLY A 231 -10.98 -5.95 21.75
C GLY A 231 -11.79 -6.56 20.60
N PHE A 232 -11.20 -6.54 19.41
CA PHE A 232 -11.88 -6.91 18.17
C PHE A 232 -10.95 -7.67 17.22
N ARG A 233 -11.47 -8.74 16.59
CA ARG A 233 -10.79 -9.51 15.55
C ARG A 233 -11.78 -9.90 14.45
N GLY A 234 -11.30 -9.95 13.22
CA GLY A 234 -12.09 -10.32 12.04
C GLY A 234 -12.55 -9.12 11.21
N PRO A 235 -13.57 -9.30 10.35
CA PRO A 235 -14.07 -8.24 9.50
C PRO A 235 -14.85 -7.20 10.31
N MET A 236 -14.52 -5.91 10.12
CA MET A 236 -15.28 -4.84 10.78
C MET A 236 -16.73 -4.77 10.31
N LEU A 237 -17.00 -5.18 9.06
CA LEU A 237 -18.36 -5.36 8.57
C LEU A 237 -18.48 -6.79 8.04
N PRO A 238 -18.90 -7.73 8.90
CA PRO A 238 -19.17 -9.09 8.48
C PRO A 238 -20.41 -9.12 7.57
N ARG A 239 -20.45 -10.08 6.66
CA ARG A 239 -21.62 -10.34 5.81
C ARG A 239 -22.74 -10.91 6.68
N PHE A 240 -23.96 -10.52 6.36
CA PHE A 240 -25.17 -11.07 6.96
C PHE A 240 -25.53 -12.40 6.31
N ALA A 241 -25.66 -13.45 7.11
CA ALA A 241 -26.17 -14.74 6.67
C ALA A 241 -27.70 -14.69 6.50
N SER A 242 -28.26 -15.67 5.78
CA SER A 242 -29.71 -15.75 5.52
C SER A 242 -30.56 -15.99 6.76
N ASP A 243 -29.95 -16.43 7.86
CA ASP A 243 -30.56 -16.65 9.17
C ASP A 243 -30.47 -15.42 10.09
N TYR A 244 -30.10 -14.27 9.54
CA TYR A 244 -29.91 -13.01 10.24
C TYR A 244 -28.77 -13.00 11.27
N THR A 245 -27.78 -13.87 11.10
CA THR A 245 -26.56 -13.87 11.91
C THR A 245 -25.38 -13.23 11.17
N TRP A 246 -24.41 -12.74 11.92
CA TRP A 246 -23.13 -12.32 11.35
C TRP A 246 -22.33 -13.55 10.92
N SER A 247 -21.98 -13.62 9.64
CA SER A 247 -21.03 -14.61 9.16
C SER A 247 -19.58 -14.25 9.55
N GLY A 248 -18.64 -15.18 9.37
CA GLY A 248 -17.21 -14.90 9.53
C GLY A 248 -16.59 -14.15 8.35
N ASP A 249 -17.32 -14.02 7.23
CA ASP A 249 -16.82 -13.43 6.00
C ASP A 249 -17.05 -11.92 5.95
N ALA A 250 -16.11 -11.20 5.35
CA ALA A 250 -16.26 -9.76 5.13
C ALA A 250 -17.18 -9.47 3.94
N VAL A 251 -17.96 -8.39 4.03
CA VAL A 251 -18.64 -7.86 2.84
C VAL A 251 -17.62 -7.43 1.76
N ASP A 252 -18.02 -7.57 0.50
CA ASP A 252 -17.23 -7.10 -0.63
C ASP A 252 -17.54 -5.65 -1.04
N ALA A 253 -16.73 -5.12 -1.96
CA ALA A 253 -16.87 -3.73 -2.38
C ALA A 253 -18.20 -3.42 -3.09
N ALA A 254 -18.82 -4.42 -3.74
CA ALA A 254 -20.10 -4.29 -4.43
C ALA A 254 -21.27 -4.36 -3.43
N GLU A 255 -21.19 -5.24 -2.43
CA GLU A 255 -22.10 -5.29 -1.29
C GLU A 255 -22.08 -3.99 -0.50
N THR A 256 -20.90 -3.49 -0.11
CA THR A 256 -20.77 -2.18 0.56
C THR A 256 -21.33 -1.05 -0.30
N THR A 257 -21.13 -1.09 -1.62
CA THR A 257 -21.68 -0.09 -2.55
C THR A 257 -23.19 -0.11 -2.57
N ARG A 258 -23.81 -1.29 -2.69
CA ARG A 258 -25.28 -1.44 -2.71
C ARG A 258 -25.88 -0.98 -1.38
N TRP A 259 -25.26 -1.36 -0.26
CA TRP A 259 -25.72 -1.00 1.07
C TRP A 259 -25.65 0.51 1.32
N LEU A 260 -24.50 1.14 1.00
CA LEU A 260 -24.32 2.59 1.11
C LEU A 260 -25.36 3.37 0.28
N ASN A 261 -25.55 2.99 -0.98
CA ASN A 261 -26.53 3.64 -1.84
C ASN A 261 -27.97 3.39 -1.37
N GLY A 262 -28.27 2.22 -0.79
CA GLY A 262 -29.56 1.92 -0.17
C GLY A 262 -29.87 2.83 1.01
N ILE A 263 -28.91 3.01 1.92
CA ILE A 263 -29.04 3.93 3.07
C ILE A 263 -29.23 5.37 2.59
N LEU A 264 -28.39 5.85 1.67
CA LEU A 264 -28.52 7.21 1.11
C LEU A 264 -29.88 7.43 0.44
N LYS A 265 -30.38 6.44 -0.29
CA LYS A 265 -31.70 6.50 -0.94
C LYS A 265 -32.83 6.58 0.09
N ALA A 266 -32.73 5.82 1.19
CA ALA A 266 -33.71 5.88 2.27
C ALA A 266 -33.69 7.24 2.98
N LEU A 267 -32.51 7.83 3.17
CA LEU A 267 -32.35 9.11 3.87
C LEU A 267 -32.69 10.33 3.02
N MET A 268 -32.43 10.29 1.71
CA MET A 268 -32.43 11.48 0.84
C MET A 268 -33.34 11.37 -0.39
N GLY A 269 -33.94 10.20 -0.64
CA GLY A 269 -34.70 9.96 -1.87
C GLY A 269 -33.78 9.72 -3.06
N GLU A 270 -33.72 10.65 -4.02
CA GLU A 270 -32.85 10.49 -5.19
C GLU A 270 -31.37 10.66 -4.82
N VAL A 271 -30.55 9.69 -5.22
CA VAL A 271 -29.10 9.68 -4.99
C VAL A 271 -28.38 9.92 -6.30
N LEU A 272 -27.36 10.79 -6.28
CA LEU A 272 -26.50 11.02 -7.43
C LEU A 272 -25.81 9.71 -7.85
N ASP A 273 -25.87 9.41 -9.15
CA ASP A 273 -25.26 8.21 -9.72
C ASP A 273 -23.73 8.23 -9.62
N GLY A 274 -23.10 7.06 -9.79
CA GLY A 274 -21.65 6.90 -9.83
C GLY A 274 -20.97 6.80 -8.45
N LEU A 275 -21.72 6.66 -7.36
CA LEU A 275 -21.15 6.39 -6.04
C LEU A 275 -20.88 4.90 -5.85
N THR A 276 -19.64 4.58 -5.54
CA THR A 276 -19.19 3.25 -5.08
C THR A 276 -18.55 3.35 -3.71
N SER A 277 -18.29 2.22 -3.06
CA SER A 277 -17.53 2.16 -1.80
C SER A 277 -16.14 2.81 -1.87
N HIS A 278 -15.56 3.00 -3.07
CA HIS A 278 -14.32 3.75 -3.24
C HIS A 278 -14.48 5.26 -2.99
N GLY A 279 -15.70 5.78 -3.15
CA GLY A 279 -16.05 7.17 -2.87
C GLY A 279 -15.81 7.54 -1.41
N LEU A 280 -16.04 6.62 -0.47
CA LEU A 280 -15.77 6.82 0.96
C LEU A 280 -14.29 7.20 1.19
N LYS A 281 -13.36 6.41 0.64
CA LYS A 281 -11.91 6.70 0.71
C LYS A 281 -11.56 8.03 0.05
N ALA A 282 -12.14 8.31 -1.11
CA ALA A 282 -11.79 9.46 -1.93
C ALA A 282 -12.31 10.79 -1.37
N THR A 283 -13.37 10.77 -0.57
CA THR A 283 -14.09 11.97 -0.12
C THR A 283 -13.19 12.91 0.69
N THR A 284 -12.67 12.45 1.83
CA THR A 284 -11.83 13.30 2.69
C THR A 284 -10.48 13.60 2.05
N LEU A 285 -9.92 12.69 1.24
CA LEU A 285 -8.72 12.96 0.44
C LEU A 285 -8.95 14.10 -0.57
N SER A 286 -10.10 14.11 -1.24
CA SER A 286 -10.46 15.19 -2.15
C SER A 286 -10.65 16.51 -1.42
N TRP A 287 -11.21 16.51 -0.20
CA TRP A 287 -11.38 17.72 0.60
C TRP A 287 -10.04 18.32 1.00
N VAL A 288 -9.10 17.52 1.52
CA VAL A 288 -7.77 18.05 1.88
C VAL A 288 -6.98 18.51 0.65
N THR A 289 -7.13 17.86 -0.51
CA THR A 289 -6.54 18.36 -1.77
C THR A 289 -7.14 19.70 -2.19
N LYS A 290 -8.47 19.84 -2.14
CA LYS A 290 -9.17 21.09 -2.48
C LYS A 290 -8.84 22.22 -1.51
N ALA A 291 -8.60 21.91 -0.24
CA ALA A 291 -8.17 22.85 0.80
C ALA A 291 -6.66 23.17 0.75
N ASN A 292 -5.94 22.70 -0.27
CA ASN A 292 -4.52 23.00 -0.50
C ASN A 292 -3.56 22.49 0.60
N TYR A 293 -3.86 21.36 1.23
CA TYR A 293 -2.88 20.67 2.08
C TYR A 293 -1.77 20.06 1.24
N GLY A 294 -0.54 20.04 1.75
CA GLY A 294 0.62 19.57 1.02
C GLY A 294 0.60 18.07 0.68
N ASP A 295 1.34 17.70 -0.37
CA ASP A 295 1.41 16.32 -0.88
C ASP A 295 1.75 15.27 0.19
N ARG A 296 2.60 15.62 1.16
CA ARG A 296 2.93 14.73 2.28
C ARG A 296 1.69 14.35 3.08
N THR A 297 0.84 15.31 3.44
CA THR A 297 -0.40 15.07 4.19
C THR A 297 -1.34 14.18 3.39
N ILE A 298 -1.53 14.47 2.10
CA ILE A 298 -2.39 13.70 1.20
C ILE A 298 -1.89 12.25 1.06
N LEU A 299 -0.58 12.06 0.88
CA LEU A 299 0.02 10.73 0.73
C LEU A 299 -0.07 9.90 2.01
N VAL A 300 0.24 10.49 3.16
CA VAL A 300 0.17 9.80 4.46
C VAL A 300 -1.28 9.43 4.79
N LEU A 301 -2.22 10.37 4.69
CA LEU A 301 -3.66 10.10 4.89
C LEU A 301 -4.21 9.07 3.90
N GLY A 302 -3.63 8.99 2.69
CA GLY A 302 -3.99 8.01 1.67
C GLY A 302 -3.40 6.60 1.91
N HIS A 303 -2.56 6.44 2.93
CA HIS A 303 -1.77 5.24 3.24
C HIS A 303 -0.76 4.87 2.15
N HIS A 304 -0.13 5.88 1.55
CA HIS A 304 0.93 5.72 0.57
C HIS A 304 2.32 5.85 1.20
N SER A 305 3.28 5.03 0.75
CA SER A 305 4.67 5.12 1.20
C SER A 305 5.32 6.40 0.70
N LEU A 306 6.04 7.12 1.56
CA LEU A 306 6.73 8.38 1.22
C LEU A 306 8.06 8.19 0.44
N GLY A 307 8.24 7.05 -0.23
CA GLY A 307 9.45 6.72 -0.99
C GLY A 307 10.71 6.56 -0.12
N ALA A 308 11.89 6.55 -0.75
CA ALA A 308 13.16 6.24 -0.07
C ALA A 308 13.57 7.29 1.00
N ARG A 309 13.35 8.59 0.74
CA ARG A 309 13.62 9.67 1.72
C ARG A 309 12.61 9.70 2.88
N GLY A 310 11.36 9.31 2.62
CA GLY A 310 10.31 9.26 3.62
C GLY A 310 10.46 8.13 4.63
N LYS A 311 10.97 6.96 4.20
CA LYS A 311 11.22 5.79 5.08
C LYS A 311 12.09 6.12 6.30
N THR A 312 13.05 7.04 6.17
CA THR A 312 13.88 7.47 7.30
C THR A 312 13.09 8.32 8.30
N SER A 313 12.26 9.24 7.82
CA SER A 313 11.35 10.03 8.68
C SER A 313 10.30 9.15 9.35
N GLU A 314 9.78 8.14 8.65
CA GLU A 314 8.83 7.14 9.17
C GLU A 314 9.45 6.27 10.28
N ALA A 315 10.73 5.88 10.13
CA ALA A 315 11.42 5.03 11.10
C ALA A 315 11.66 5.72 12.47
N TYR A 316 11.81 7.05 12.49
CA TYR A 316 12.06 7.81 13.73
C TYR A 316 10.81 8.49 14.29
N GLY A 317 9.84 8.86 13.45
CA GLY A 317 8.65 9.61 13.85
C GLY A 317 7.73 8.84 14.80
N ARG A 318 7.77 7.49 14.78
CA ARG A 318 6.92 6.54 15.53
C ARG A 318 5.42 6.63 15.22
N ASP A 319 4.87 7.84 15.09
CA ASP A 319 3.56 8.15 14.54
C ASP A 319 3.68 9.21 13.42
N VAL A 320 3.60 8.72 12.19
CA VAL A 320 3.70 9.55 10.98
C VAL A 320 2.36 10.20 10.65
N GLN A 321 1.26 9.65 11.17
CA GLN A 321 -0.09 10.12 10.90
C GLN A 321 -0.50 11.29 11.79
N ALA A 322 0.12 11.49 12.96
CA ALA A 322 -0.20 12.57 13.91
C ALA A 322 -0.42 13.96 13.27
N GLY A 323 0.54 14.44 12.48
CA GLY A 323 0.43 15.74 11.80
C GLY A 323 -0.69 15.76 10.75
N PRO A 324 -0.68 14.85 9.78
CA PRO A 324 -1.73 14.73 8.78
C PRO A 324 -3.16 14.50 9.35
N LEU A 325 -3.30 13.86 10.51
CA LEU A 325 -4.59 13.71 11.20
C LEU A 325 -5.09 15.04 11.77
N ARG A 326 -4.20 15.85 12.36
CA ARG A 326 -4.57 17.23 12.78
C ARG A 326 -4.98 18.09 11.60
N ASP A 327 -4.30 17.96 10.46
CA ASP A 327 -4.67 18.63 9.21
C ASP A 327 -6.08 18.22 8.75
N LEU A 328 -6.39 16.92 8.80
CA LEU A 328 -7.73 16.42 8.49
C LEU A 328 -8.77 17.00 9.46
N CYS A 329 -8.52 16.98 10.77
CA CYS A 329 -9.42 17.56 11.76
C CYS A 329 -9.66 19.06 11.52
N ALA A 330 -8.63 19.82 11.15
CA ALA A 330 -8.74 21.23 10.78
C ALA A 330 -9.57 21.43 9.51
N CYS A 331 -9.39 20.57 8.49
CA CYS A 331 -10.19 20.58 7.26
C CYS A 331 -11.67 20.29 7.55
N LEU A 332 -11.97 19.29 8.39
CA LEU A 332 -13.35 19.00 8.79
C LEU A 332 -13.96 20.16 9.57
N LYS A 333 -13.20 20.79 10.48
CA LYS A 333 -13.63 21.98 11.21
C LYS A 333 -13.96 23.14 10.27
N SER A 334 -13.13 23.43 9.26
CA SER A 334 -13.38 24.51 8.31
C SER A 334 -14.64 24.28 7.47
N ILE A 335 -14.96 23.02 7.16
CA ILE A 335 -16.24 22.65 6.53
C ILE A 335 -17.41 22.89 7.49
N ARG A 336 -17.29 22.47 8.76
CA ARG A 336 -18.34 22.67 9.77
C ARG A 336 -18.71 24.14 9.95
N VAL A 337 -17.71 25.02 10.02
CA VAL A 337 -17.92 26.46 10.23
C VAL A 337 -18.18 27.24 8.94
N GLY A 338 -18.30 26.57 7.79
CA GLY A 338 -18.65 27.21 6.51
C GLY A 338 -17.54 28.02 5.86
N VAL A 339 -16.30 27.98 6.37
CA VAL A 339 -15.14 28.63 5.75
C VAL A 339 -14.74 27.92 4.46
N PHE A 340 -14.86 26.59 4.45
CA PHE A 340 -14.53 25.75 3.30
C PHE A 340 -15.75 24.97 2.83
N LEU A 341 -16.16 25.18 1.57
CA LEU A 341 -17.33 24.59 0.95
C LEU A 341 -16.91 23.72 -0.23
N PRO A 342 -16.45 22.47 0.01
CA PRO A 342 -15.78 21.64 -1.00
C PRO A 342 -16.68 21.20 -2.17
N ASP A 343 -18.00 21.34 -2.04
CA ASP A 343 -18.97 20.98 -3.08
C ASP A 343 -19.22 22.12 -4.08
N LEU A 344 -18.76 23.35 -3.78
CA LEU A 344 -18.87 24.49 -4.69
C LEU A 344 -17.79 24.45 -5.78
N THR A 345 -17.95 25.31 -6.77
CA THR A 345 -16.96 25.50 -7.84
C THR A 345 -15.63 26.00 -7.28
N ARG A 346 -14.55 25.89 -8.06
CA ARG A 346 -13.20 26.31 -7.64
C ARG A 346 -13.14 27.74 -7.13
N SER A 347 -13.92 28.65 -7.71
CA SER A 347 -13.99 30.05 -7.29
C SER A 347 -14.88 30.31 -6.07
N GLY A 348 -15.77 29.38 -5.72
CA GLY A 348 -16.72 29.53 -4.62
C GLY A 348 -16.39 28.70 -3.37
N MET A 349 -15.41 27.80 -3.43
CA MET A 349 -15.15 26.84 -2.35
C MET A 349 -14.47 27.42 -1.10
N ILE A 350 -13.85 28.60 -1.18
CA ILE A 350 -13.23 29.29 -0.04
C ILE A 350 -14.01 30.59 0.20
N ARG A 351 -14.52 30.78 1.42
CA ARG A 351 -15.13 32.04 1.85
C ARG A 351 -14.09 32.88 2.61
N GLU A 352 -13.90 34.14 2.20
CA GLU A 352 -12.98 35.07 2.86
C GLU A 352 -13.47 35.49 4.26
N HIS A 353 -14.78 35.36 4.51
CA HIS A 353 -15.40 35.61 5.80
C HIS A 353 -16.40 34.49 6.12
N ALA A 354 -16.25 33.85 7.29
CA ALA A 354 -17.29 33.01 7.85
C ALA A 354 -18.45 33.91 8.25
N GLU A 355 -19.53 33.90 7.48
CA GLU A 355 -20.80 34.47 7.95
C GLU A 355 -21.19 33.70 9.22
N SER A 356 -21.34 34.41 10.33
CA SER A 356 -21.86 33.83 11.57
C SER A 356 -23.20 33.15 11.28
N PRO A 357 -23.48 31.98 11.87
CA PRO A 357 -24.73 31.29 11.65
C PRO A 357 -25.84 32.02 12.43
N ASP A 358 -26.39 33.08 11.82
CA ASP A 358 -27.74 33.63 12.00
C ASP A 358 -27.78 35.05 11.39
N GLU A 359 -28.37 35.19 10.19
CA GLU A 359 -29.22 36.33 9.76
C GLU A 359 -29.53 36.27 8.24
N PHE A 360 -30.82 36.30 7.90
CA PHE A 360 -31.36 36.52 6.54
C PHE A 360 -31.65 38.03 6.34
N PRO A 361 -31.84 38.52 5.10
CA PRO A 361 -31.15 39.70 4.58
C PRO A 361 -31.91 41.01 4.81
N SER A 362 -31.17 42.11 4.91
CA SER A 362 -31.72 43.44 4.60
C SER A 362 -30.68 44.31 3.89
N GLY A 363 -31.20 45.21 3.07
CA GLY A 363 -30.52 45.82 1.94
C GLY A 363 -29.48 46.90 2.27
N PHE A 364 -28.57 47.05 1.31
CA PHE A 364 -27.95 48.30 0.84
C PHE A 364 -27.40 49.29 1.87
N ALA A 365 -26.06 49.39 1.97
CA ALA A 365 -25.31 50.64 1.80
C ALA A 365 -23.79 50.38 1.82
N SER A 366 -23.07 51.11 0.97
CA SER A 366 -21.64 50.98 0.71
C SER A 366 -20.74 51.75 1.71
N ARG A 367 -19.56 51.14 1.98
CA ARG A 367 -18.23 51.73 2.30
C ARG A 367 -17.93 52.27 3.72
N PRO A 368 -16.63 52.41 4.13
CA PRO A 368 -15.38 51.92 3.52
C PRO A 368 -14.49 51.06 4.45
N SER A 369 -13.38 50.59 3.86
CA SER A 369 -12.35 49.67 4.33
C SER A 369 -11.68 49.98 5.68
N LEU A 370 -11.42 48.93 6.45
CA LEU A 370 -10.30 48.86 7.40
C LEU A 370 -9.44 47.65 7.02
N GLN A 371 -8.17 47.91 6.68
CA GLN A 371 -7.16 46.90 6.37
C GLN A 371 -6.81 46.07 7.62
N PRO A 372 -6.65 44.74 7.52
CA PRO A 372 -5.89 43.99 8.51
C PRO A 372 -4.39 44.20 8.26
N ALA A 373 -3.69 44.60 9.32
CA ALA A 373 -2.25 44.72 9.35
C ALA A 373 -1.55 43.34 9.30
N PHE A 374 -0.32 43.37 8.79
CA PHE A 374 0.73 42.35 8.79
C PHE A 374 0.75 41.33 7.63
N ALA A 375 1.40 41.76 6.55
CA ALA A 375 2.33 40.91 5.80
C ALA A 375 3.75 41.52 5.93
N PRO A 376 4.82 40.74 6.17
CA PRO A 376 6.17 41.28 6.13
C PRO A 376 6.61 41.45 4.68
N SER A 377 6.98 42.67 4.30
CA SER A 377 7.58 42.99 3.01
C SER A 377 9.08 42.69 3.02
N PHE A 378 9.55 41.97 2.01
CA PHE A 378 10.96 42.00 1.60
C PHE A 378 11.04 42.79 0.31
N SER A 379 11.63 43.98 0.39
CA SER A 379 11.88 44.85 -0.76
C SER A 379 13.20 44.47 -1.41
N VAL A 380 13.20 44.23 -2.72
CA VAL A 380 14.38 44.40 -3.58
C VAL A 380 13.95 45.25 -4.75
N ALA A 381 14.49 46.47 -4.82
CA ALA A 381 14.39 47.34 -5.98
C ALA A 381 15.82 47.62 -6.47
N GLY A 382 16.10 47.31 -7.74
CA GLY A 382 17.05 48.07 -8.55
C GLY A 382 16.29 49.18 -9.30
N PRO A 383 16.97 50.19 -9.92
CA PRO A 383 17.84 49.91 -11.06
C PRO A 383 19.06 50.84 -11.32
N ALA A 384 19.97 50.32 -12.16
CA ALA A 384 20.75 50.89 -13.30
C ALA A 384 21.87 51.97 -13.18
N ASN A 385 22.97 51.65 -13.89
CA ASN A 385 24.07 52.44 -14.51
C ASN A 385 25.00 53.27 -13.58
N ASP A 386 26.34 53.30 -13.74
CA ASP A 386 27.18 53.39 -14.94
C ASP A 386 28.64 52.87 -14.71
N THR A 387 29.40 52.79 -15.81
CA THR A 387 30.88 52.84 -15.99
C THR A 387 31.74 51.57 -15.86
N ALA A 388 32.29 51.15 -17.01
CA ALA A 388 33.58 50.44 -17.19
C ALA A 388 34.76 51.46 -17.23
N PRO A 389 36.06 51.09 -17.14
CA PRO A 389 36.76 50.22 -18.11
C PRO A 389 37.91 49.31 -17.60
N ASP A 390 38.37 48.46 -18.54
CA ASP A 390 39.72 47.93 -18.84
C ASP A 390 40.40 46.73 -18.16
N GLU A 391 40.67 45.75 -19.05
CA GLU A 391 41.86 44.93 -19.34
C GLU A 391 42.49 43.99 -18.28
N ALA A 392 42.52 42.67 -18.60
CA ALA A 392 43.71 42.00 -19.16
C ALA A 392 43.48 40.49 -19.36
N GLU A 393 44.19 39.97 -20.37
CA GLU A 393 44.06 38.67 -21.06
C GLU A 393 44.66 37.47 -20.30
N GLY A 394 44.30 36.25 -20.73
CA GLY A 394 44.97 35.00 -20.34
C GLY A 394 44.29 33.75 -20.92
N GLU A 395 44.99 33.09 -21.83
CA GLU A 395 44.50 32.16 -22.85
C GLU A 395 44.17 30.72 -22.39
N THR A 396 43.24 30.11 -23.13
CA THR A 396 43.11 28.71 -23.60
C THR A 396 43.62 27.50 -22.78
N GLU A 397 42.74 26.50 -22.58
CA GLU A 397 42.94 25.16 -23.17
C GLU A 397 41.63 24.37 -23.29
N VAL A 398 41.45 23.74 -24.46
CA VAL A 398 40.29 22.94 -24.87
C VAL A 398 40.65 21.46 -24.68
N ALA A 399 39.86 20.73 -23.90
CA ALA A 399 39.89 19.26 -23.90
C ALA A 399 38.48 18.71 -24.13
N ARG A 400 38.36 17.95 -25.22
CA ARG A 400 37.16 17.26 -25.71
C ARG A 400 36.87 16.06 -24.79
N GLU A 401 35.63 15.90 -24.35
CA GLU A 401 35.13 14.63 -23.86
C GLU A 401 34.01 14.12 -24.76
N ALA A 402 34.14 12.84 -25.13
CA ALA A 402 33.32 12.12 -26.08
C ALA A 402 31.98 11.69 -25.47
N GLU A 403 30.98 11.63 -26.34
CA GLU A 403 29.67 11.00 -26.10
C GLU A 403 29.82 9.49 -25.89
N GLU A 404 29.14 8.93 -24.88
CA GLU A 404 28.70 7.53 -24.89
C GLU A 404 27.32 7.39 -24.21
N ASP A 405 26.47 6.60 -24.87
CA ASP A 405 25.02 6.48 -24.76
C ASP A 405 24.47 5.97 -23.42
N ALA A 406 23.46 6.67 -22.90
CA ALA A 406 22.64 6.23 -21.78
C ALA A 406 21.42 5.40 -22.23
N VAL A 407 21.48 4.09 -22.00
CA VAL A 407 20.35 3.15 -22.13
C VAL A 407 19.33 3.38 -21.00
N PHE A 408 18.11 3.78 -21.36
CA PHE A 408 17.05 4.17 -20.43
C PHE A 408 16.13 3.00 -20.02
N GLY A 409 16.17 2.65 -18.73
CA GLY A 409 15.01 2.74 -17.82
C GLY A 409 13.84 1.78 -17.98
N GLY A 410 13.82 0.73 -17.16
CA GLY A 410 12.68 -0.15 -16.92
C GLY A 410 11.50 0.56 -16.21
N VAL A 411 10.28 0.23 -16.63
CA VAL A 411 9.03 0.78 -16.10
C VAL A 411 8.28 -0.29 -15.30
N SER A 412 8.03 0.00 -14.02
CA SER A 412 7.13 -0.71 -13.11
C SER A 412 5.68 -0.77 -13.64
N PRO A 413 4.94 -1.88 -13.46
CA PRO A 413 3.49 -1.85 -13.67
C PRO A 413 2.73 -1.94 -12.34
N ASP A 414 1.93 -0.91 -12.09
CA ASP A 414 0.83 -0.90 -11.14
C ASP A 414 -0.50 -0.99 -11.92
N ARG A 415 -1.46 -1.75 -11.36
CA ARG A 415 -2.94 -1.73 -11.59
C ARG A 415 -3.55 -2.42 -12.83
N VAL A 416 -4.41 -3.42 -12.56
CA VAL A 416 -5.90 -3.37 -12.64
C VAL A 416 -6.45 -4.76 -12.25
N CYS A 417 -7.60 -4.85 -11.57
CA CYS A 417 -8.42 -6.08 -11.38
C CYS A 417 -9.92 -5.76 -11.44
N GLU A 418 -10.61 -6.36 -12.41
CA GLU A 418 -12.07 -6.56 -12.47
C GLU A 418 -12.46 -7.88 -11.81
N SER A 419 -13.66 -7.88 -11.22
CA SER A 419 -14.26 -8.92 -10.39
C SER A 419 -15.07 -9.92 -11.23
N GLY A 420 -15.14 -11.17 -10.76
CA GLY A 420 -16.08 -12.21 -11.19
C GLY A 420 -16.21 -13.23 -10.07
N SER A 421 -17.39 -13.82 -9.88
CA SER A 421 -17.74 -14.61 -8.68
C SER A 421 -17.87 -16.12 -9.00
N LEU A 422 -18.30 -16.90 -8.00
CA LEU A 422 -18.70 -18.34 -7.98
C LEU A 422 -17.57 -19.35 -7.65
N GLU A 423 -17.75 -20.45 -6.88
CA GLU A 423 -18.47 -20.79 -5.63
C GLU A 423 -18.10 -22.25 -5.21
N SER A 424 -18.37 -22.64 -3.94
CA SER A 424 -18.36 -24.00 -3.30
C SER A 424 -16.98 -24.62 -2.91
N SER A 425 -16.78 -25.39 -1.82
CA SER A 425 -17.52 -25.76 -0.57
C SER A 425 -16.64 -26.71 0.28
N SER A 426 -16.86 -26.78 1.62
CA SER A 426 -16.57 -27.89 2.59
C SER A 426 -15.12 -28.33 2.84
N ASP A 427 -14.63 -28.74 4.03
CA ASP A 427 -15.16 -28.99 5.39
C ASP A 427 -13.96 -29.01 6.40
N SER A 428 -14.23 -28.61 7.66
CA SER A 428 -13.88 -29.23 8.98
C SER A 428 -12.48 -29.86 9.24
N GLU A 429 -11.80 -29.82 10.41
CA GLU A 429 -12.18 -29.85 11.83
C GLU A 429 -11.06 -29.33 12.80
N SER A 430 -11.52 -28.80 13.96
CA SER A 430 -11.08 -28.97 15.38
C SER A 430 -9.60 -29.32 15.71
N SER A 431 -8.88 -28.68 16.63
CA SER A 431 -9.04 -28.56 18.10
C SER A 431 -7.73 -27.89 18.61
N GLY A 432 -7.54 -27.23 19.75
CA GLY A 432 -8.18 -27.14 21.06
C GLY A 432 -7.10 -26.65 22.06
N SER A 433 -7.44 -25.66 22.91
CA SER A 433 -6.92 -25.25 24.25
C SER A 433 -5.42 -25.41 24.63
N SER A 434 -4.72 -24.60 25.44
CA SER A 434 -5.05 -23.73 26.58
C SER A 434 -3.77 -22.95 26.93
N SER A 435 -3.92 -21.79 27.55
CA SER A 435 -2.89 -20.86 28.03
C SER A 435 -2.22 -21.27 29.35
N GLU A 436 -0.96 -20.87 29.57
CA GLU A 436 -0.41 -20.19 30.77
C GLU A 436 1.08 -19.77 30.53
N PRO A 437 1.61 -18.73 31.20
CA PRO A 437 2.84 -18.03 30.80
C PRO A 437 4.10 -18.60 31.45
N VAL A 438 5.17 -18.81 30.68
CA VAL A 438 6.44 -19.35 31.18
C VAL A 438 7.52 -18.27 31.27
N ASP A 439 8.12 -18.19 32.45
CA ASP A 439 9.26 -17.36 32.86
C ASP A 439 10.49 -17.58 31.96
N TYR A 440 10.87 -16.54 31.21
CA TYR A 440 11.91 -16.61 30.18
C TYR A 440 13.35 -16.53 30.71
N ASP A 441 13.57 -16.10 31.96
CA ASP A 441 14.93 -15.82 32.44
C ASP A 441 15.66 -17.07 33.00
N GLY A 442 14.91 -18.12 33.37
CA GLY A 442 15.48 -19.40 33.80
C GLY A 442 15.91 -20.33 32.67
N PHE A 443 15.31 -20.21 31.48
CA PHE A 443 15.48 -21.15 30.37
C PHE A 443 16.85 -21.06 29.66
N LEU A 444 17.56 -19.94 29.80
CA LEU A 444 18.80 -19.67 29.04
C LEU A 444 20.08 -20.27 29.64
N ARG A 445 20.04 -20.89 30.83
CA ARG A 445 21.26 -21.42 31.48
C ARG A 445 21.50 -22.92 31.27
N GLY A 446 20.58 -23.64 30.62
CA GLY A 446 20.63 -25.11 30.53
C GLY A 446 20.87 -25.71 29.15
N PHE A 447 20.86 -24.92 28.07
CA PHE A 447 21.00 -25.47 26.72
C PHE A 447 22.39 -25.23 26.16
N GLU A 448 23.29 -26.22 26.29
CA GLU A 448 24.24 -26.50 25.22
C GLU A 448 23.44 -26.97 24.00
N VAL A 449 22.83 -26.02 23.28
CA VAL A 449 22.30 -26.31 21.95
C VAL A 449 23.51 -26.66 21.09
N GLN A 450 23.60 -27.91 20.65
CA GLN A 450 24.40 -28.32 19.51
C GLN A 450 23.85 -27.63 18.25
N ALA A 451 24.03 -26.31 18.18
CA ALA A 451 23.70 -25.52 17.01
C ALA A 451 24.67 -25.94 15.90
N PRO A 452 24.19 -26.14 14.66
CA PRO A 452 25.05 -26.57 13.55
C PRO A 452 26.23 -25.60 13.40
N ARG A 453 27.45 -26.16 13.31
CA ARG A 453 28.69 -25.42 13.08
C ARG A 453 28.54 -24.59 11.81
N ALA A 454 28.33 -23.29 11.96
CA ALA A 454 28.30 -22.41 10.82
C ALA A 454 29.75 -21.99 10.50
N THR A 455 30.55 -22.87 9.87
CA THR A 455 31.86 -22.49 9.33
C THR A 455 31.70 -21.31 8.37
N ILE A 456 32.54 -20.29 8.54
CA ILE A 456 32.70 -19.20 7.57
C ILE A 456 34.03 -19.53 6.87
N GLY A 457 34.02 -20.56 6.01
CA GLY A 457 35.23 -21.06 5.34
C GLY A 457 36.35 -21.54 6.30
N VAL A 458 37.36 -22.22 5.78
CA VAL A 458 38.53 -22.65 6.56
C VAL A 458 39.64 -21.57 6.55
N ASP A 459 39.64 -20.71 5.52
CA ASP A 459 40.71 -19.73 5.25
C ASP A 459 40.27 -18.26 5.35
N LEU A 460 39.48 -17.92 6.37
CA LEU A 460 39.00 -16.55 6.59
C LEU A 460 39.40 -16.00 7.97
N ASP A 461 39.88 -14.75 7.98
CA ASP A 461 40.04 -13.95 9.19
C ASP A 461 38.71 -13.26 9.53
N LEU A 462 38.21 -13.46 10.75
CA LEU A 462 36.91 -12.96 11.18
C LEU A 462 37.02 -11.70 12.04
N PHE A 463 36.12 -10.76 11.77
CA PHE A 463 36.06 -9.47 12.43
C PHE A 463 34.63 -9.18 12.90
N GLN A 464 34.46 -8.87 14.17
CA GLN A 464 33.15 -8.51 14.73
C GLN A 464 33.02 -6.99 14.84
N ASN A 465 31.85 -6.49 14.44
CA ASN A 465 31.47 -5.11 14.71
C ASN A 465 31.06 -4.96 16.19
N PRO A 466 31.72 -4.12 16.99
CA PRO A 466 31.44 -4.02 18.42
C PRO A 466 30.02 -3.53 18.74
N LYS A 467 29.42 -2.72 17.85
CA LYS A 467 28.05 -2.14 18.00
C LYS A 467 26.95 -3.08 17.53
N THR A 468 27.08 -3.66 16.35
CA THR A 468 26.01 -4.49 15.73
C THR A 468 26.18 -5.99 16.00
N LYS A 469 27.31 -6.40 16.60
CA LYS A 469 27.72 -7.80 16.80
C LYS A 469 27.83 -8.63 15.52
N SER A 470 27.67 -8.01 14.35
CA SER A 470 27.80 -8.67 13.05
C SER A 470 29.25 -9.07 12.76
N ILE A 471 29.42 -10.26 12.19
CA ILE A 471 30.69 -10.88 11.84
C ILE A 471 30.93 -10.70 10.35
N HIS A 472 32.10 -10.18 10.04
CA HIS A 472 32.62 -9.93 8.71
C HIS A 472 33.85 -10.80 8.51
N ALA A 473 34.17 -11.10 7.26
CA ALA A 473 35.26 -12.01 6.94
C ALA A 473 36.17 -11.38 5.91
N ARG A 474 37.45 -11.73 6.00
CA ARG A 474 38.51 -11.36 5.06
C ARG A 474 39.29 -12.61 4.69
N ALA A 475 39.74 -12.71 3.45
CA ALA A 475 40.58 -13.83 3.03
C ALA A 475 41.89 -13.85 3.84
N ARG A 476 42.24 -15.01 4.39
CA ARG A 476 43.51 -15.20 5.09
C ARG A 476 44.66 -15.00 4.09
N GLY A 477 45.66 -14.21 4.46
CA GLY A 477 46.79 -13.83 3.59
C GLY A 477 46.55 -12.60 2.70
N ALA A 478 45.38 -11.95 2.79
CA ALA A 478 45.18 -10.66 2.15
C ALA A 478 46.03 -9.56 2.83
N THR A 479 46.45 -8.54 2.08
CA THR A 479 47.31 -7.46 2.61
C THR A 479 46.65 -6.78 3.82
N PRO A 480 47.41 -6.25 4.80
CA PRO A 480 46.85 -5.66 6.02
C PRO A 480 45.79 -4.58 5.77
N ASP A 481 45.95 -3.80 4.69
CA ASP A 481 45.03 -2.74 4.24
C ASP A 481 43.88 -3.22 3.35
N SER A 482 43.82 -4.53 3.06
CA SER A 482 42.74 -5.09 2.27
C SER A 482 41.40 -4.97 2.98
N LYS A 483 40.39 -4.62 2.19
CA LYS A 483 38.99 -4.57 2.62
C LYS A 483 38.49 -5.99 2.91
N MET A 484 37.58 -6.11 3.86
CA MET A 484 36.83 -7.35 4.09
C MET A 484 36.03 -7.73 2.84
N LEU A 485 35.56 -8.98 2.72
CA LEU A 485 34.82 -9.48 1.54
C LEU A 485 33.58 -8.64 1.18
N CYS A 486 32.97 -7.96 2.16
CA CYS A 486 31.88 -7.01 1.95
C CYS A 486 32.31 -5.63 1.43
N GLY A 487 33.61 -5.39 1.26
CA GLY A 487 34.18 -4.12 0.85
C GLY A 487 34.40 -3.09 1.96
N ARG A 488 34.15 -3.43 3.22
CA ARG A 488 34.39 -2.55 4.37
C ARG A 488 35.85 -2.65 4.84
N PRO A 489 36.47 -1.55 5.31
CA PRO A 489 37.77 -1.64 5.97
C PRO A 489 37.64 -2.39 7.30
N ALA A 490 38.68 -3.13 7.68
CA ALA A 490 38.74 -3.79 9.00
C ALA A 490 38.90 -2.79 10.16
N LYS A 491 39.21 -1.52 9.86
CA LYS A 491 39.35 -0.44 10.86
C LYS A 491 38.08 -0.27 11.68
N GLY A 492 38.19 -0.39 13.00
CA GLY A 492 37.08 -0.26 13.95
C GLY A 492 36.29 -1.56 14.21
N PHE A 493 36.76 -2.69 13.69
CA PHE A 493 36.24 -4.02 14.02
C PHE A 493 37.23 -4.75 14.93
N VAL A 494 36.73 -5.68 15.74
CA VAL A 494 37.54 -6.47 16.68
C VAL A 494 37.73 -7.87 16.09
N PRO A 495 38.96 -8.43 16.07
CA PRO A 495 39.19 -9.81 15.67
C PRO A 495 38.30 -10.76 16.49
N PHE A 496 37.69 -11.73 15.81
CA PHE A 496 36.75 -12.67 16.41
C PHE A 496 37.25 -14.10 16.26
N SER A 497 37.45 -14.80 17.37
CA SER A 497 37.92 -16.19 17.43
C SER A 497 36.87 -17.17 18.01
N GLY A 498 35.61 -16.74 18.13
CA GLY A 498 34.53 -17.53 18.73
C GLY A 498 33.74 -18.41 17.75
N ARG A 499 32.77 -19.18 18.26
CA ARG A 499 31.81 -19.93 17.44
C ARG A 499 30.66 -19.04 16.98
N VAL A 500 30.21 -19.23 15.73
CA VAL A 500 29.07 -18.51 15.17
C VAL A 500 27.80 -19.36 15.27
N HIS A 501 26.89 -18.98 16.16
CA HIS A 501 25.68 -19.75 16.46
C HIS A 501 24.46 -19.40 15.60
N SER A 502 24.56 -18.38 14.72
CA SER A 502 23.43 -17.93 13.89
C SER A 502 23.86 -17.40 12.52
N LYS A 503 23.09 -17.71 11.48
CA LYS A 503 23.25 -17.13 10.12
C LYS A 503 23.01 -15.61 10.11
N HIS A 504 22.22 -15.10 11.05
CA HIS A 504 21.87 -13.68 11.15
C HIS A 504 23.00 -12.80 11.68
N TRP A 505 24.00 -13.40 12.34
CA TRP A 505 25.18 -12.69 12.81
C TRP A 505 26.21 -12.50 11.71
N LYS A 506 26.05 -13.16 10.56
CA LYS A 506 27.01 -13.08 9.46
C LYS A 506 26.63 -11.94 8.51
N CYS A 507 27.62 -11.17 8.08
CA CYS A 507 27.43 -10.22 6.99
C CYS A 507 26.98 -10.97 5.73
N LYS A 508 25.81 -10.63 5.19
CA LYS A 508 25.25 -11.23 3.96
C LYS A 508 26.18 -11.08 2.75
N GLN A 509 26.93 -9.97 2.68
CA GLN A 509 27.88 -9.75 1.58
C GLN A 509 29.15 -10.60 1.72
N CYS A 510 29.72 -10.71 2.93
CA CYS A 510 30.86 -11.60 3.18
C CYS A 510 30.50 -13.08 2.94
N THR A 511 29.29 -13.49 3.31
CA THR A 511 28.80 -14.86 3.07
C THR A 511 28.49 -15.16 1.61
N MET A 512 28.20 -14.13 0.80
CA MET A 512 27.92 -14.29 -0.63
C MET A 512 29.15 -14.18 -1.54
N ALA A 513 30.31 -13.74 -1.02
CA ALA A 513 31.57 -13.56 -1.77
C ALA A 513 31.41 -12.73 -3.05
N LYS A 514 30.63 -11.64 -2.99
CA LYS A 514 30.46 -10.67 -4.09
C LYS A 514 30.71 -9.25 -3.59
N PRO A 515 31.53 -8.43 -4.28
CA PRO A 515 32.33 -8.71 -5.49
C PRO A 515 33.64 -9.46 -5.19
N ILE A 516 34.19 -10.19 -6.15
CA ILE A 516 35.55 -10.75 -6.09
C ILE A 516 36.52 -9.58 -6.27
N ARG A 517 37.35 -9.29 -5.26
CA ARG A 517 38.18 -8.08 -5.22
C ARG A 517 39.68 -8.33 -5.15
N ASP A 518 40.08 -9.54 -4.76
CA ASP A 518 41.46 -9.96 -4.66
C ASP A 518 41.58 -11.47 -4.86
N THR A 519 42.80 -11.96 -4.99
CA THR A 519 43.12 -13.38 -5.23
C THR A 519 42.57 -14.28 -4.12
N GLY A 520 42.57 -13.81 -2.87
CA GLY A 520 41.99 -14.55 -1.74
C GLY A 520 40.46 -14.67 -1.83
N SER A 521 39.78 -13.61 -2.27
CA SER A 521 38.33 -13.59 -2.51
C SER A 521 37.94 -14.50 -3.68
N LEU A 522 38.82 -14.64 -4.68
CA LEU A 522 38.64 -15.53 -5.83
C LEU A 522 38.75 -17.00 -5.39
N LEU A 523 39.79 -17.35 -4.63
CA LEU A 523 39.98 -18.70 -4.09
C LEU A 523 38.79 -19.12 -3.22
N HIS A 524 38.36 -18.27 -2.28
CA HIS A 524 37.18 -18.54 -1.46
C HIS A 524 35.88 -18.71 -2.28
N HIS A 525 35.74 -17.97 -3.39
CA HIS A 525 34.60 -18.13 -4.28
C HIS A 525 34.62 -19.47 -5.03
N LEU A 526 35.81 -19.94 -5.44
CA LEU A 526 36.02 -21.21 -6.14
C LEU A 526 35.82 -22.41 -5.20
N ASP A 527 36.40 -22.39 -4.01
CA ASP A 527 36.24 -23.47 -3.01
C ASP A 527 34.76 -23.72 -2.70
N ARG A 528 34.00 -22.64 -2.47
CA ARG A 528 32.56 -22.72 -2.19
C ARG A 528 31.71 -23.21 -3.39
N ARG A 529 32.24 -23.16 -4.60
CA ARG A 529 31.57 -23.70 -5.81
C ARG A 529 31.88 -25.19 -6.00
N LEU A 530 33.03 -25.64 -5.50
CA LEU A 530 33.50 -27.02 -5.55
C LEU A 530 32.92 -27.88 -4.41
N GLU A 531 32.57 -27.28 -3.26
CA GLU A 531 31.87 -27.94 -2.14
C GLU A 531 30.35 -28.19 -2.39
N ARG A 532 29.93 -28.56 -3.60
CA ARG A 532 28.55 -28.99 -3.88
C ARG A 532 28.39 -30.50 -3.84
#